data_AF-A0A933FVV4-F1
#
_entry.id   AF-A0A933FVV4-F1
#
_cell.length_a   1.000
_cell.length_b   1.000
_cell.length_c   1.000
_cell.angle_alpha   90.00
_cell.angle_beta   90.00
_cell.angle_gamma   90.00
#
_symmetry.space_group_name_H-M   'P 1'
#
loop_
_entity.id
_entity.type
_entity.pdbx_description
1 polymer ?
#
loop_
_entity_poly.entity_id
_entity_poly.type
_entity_poly.pdbx_seq_one_letter_code
_entity_poly.pdbx_strand_id
1 'polypeptide(L)' 'SFMVGYFTINSMIKQGFVSWEWLLTQEATEERDYIRHLRFENPVVVKINGHKHRGIILKPEDEVATRRI' A
#
# COMPACT_ATOMS: atom_id res chain seq x y z
N SER A 1 -19.28 11.78 4.93
CA SER A 1 -18.59 10.77 4.09
C SER A 1 -17.24 10.47 4.72
N PHE A 2 -16.90 9.20 4.98
CA PHE A 2 -15.76 8.80 5.81
C PHE A 2 -14.38 8.80 5.08
N MET A 3 -14.30 9.29 3.84
CA MET A 3 -13.04 9.35 3.06
C MET A 3 -12.24 8.04 3.04
N VAL A 4 -12.93 6.89 3.06
CA VAL A 4 -12.31 5.57 2.99
C VAL A 4 -12.20 5.15 1.53
N GLY A 5 -10.98 4.82 1.08
CA GLY A 5 -10.71 4.26 -0.24
C GLY A 5 -10.39 2.76 -0.15
N TYR A 6 -11.00 1.96 -1.04
CA TYR A 6 -10.75 0.52 -1.14
C TYR A 6 -9.99 0.20 -2.43
N PHE A 7 -8.96 -0.64 -2.31
CA PHE A 7 -8.22 -1.19 -3.44
C PHE A 7 -8.58 -2.68 -3.57
N THR A 8 -9.03 -3.09 -4.75
CA THR A 8 -9.35 -4.49 -5.04
C THR A 8 -8.25 -5.08 -5.90
N ILE A 9 -7.77 -6.26 -5.54
CA ILE A 9 -6.72 -6.98 -6.26
C ILE A 9 -7.25 -8.36 -6.58
N ASN A 10 -7.21 -8.73 -7.87
CA ASN A 10 -7.66 -10.02 -8.33
C ASN A 10 -6.45 -10.83 -8.81
N SER A 11 -6.01 -11.77 -7.96
CA SER A 11 -4.87 -12.64 -8.23
C SER A 11 -5.12 -13.63 -9.38
N MET A 12 -6.37 -14.01 -9.64
CA MET A 12 -6.73 -14.99 -10.67
C MET A 12 -6.48 -14.46 -12.09
N ILE A 13 -6.80 -13.18 -12.32
CA ILE A 13 -6.61 -12.52 -13.62
C ILE A 13 -5.41 -11.56 -13.63
N LYS A 14 -4.56 -11.61 -12.58
CA LYS A 14 -3.38 -10.73 -12.39
C LYS A 14 -3.71 -9.24 -12.52
N GLN A 15 -4.89 -8.83 -12.08
CA GLN A 15 -5.31 -7.42 -12.09
C GLN A 15 -4.94 -6.77 -10.76
N GLY A 16 -4.02 -5.81 -10.84
CA GLY A 16 -3.37 -5.22 -9.68
C GLY A 16 -2.21 -6.08 -9.19
N PHE A 17 -1.37 -5.50 -8.33
CA PHE A 17 -0.25 -6.20 -7.72
C PHE A 17 -0.07 -5.73 -6.29
N VAL A 18 0.44 -6.64 -5.44
CA VAL A 18 0.93 -6.33 -4.10
C VAL A 18 2.35 -6.85 -4.03
N SER A 19 3.25 -6.04 -3.48
CA SER A 19 4.60 -6.50 -3.12
C SER A 19 4.53 -7.29 -1.82
N TRP A 20 3.97 -8.51 -1.86
CA TRP A 20 3.76 -9.35 -0.67
C TRP A 20 5.07 -9.64 0.06
N GLU A 21 6.13 -9.97 -0.68
CA GLU A 21 7.45 -10.21 -0.10
C GLU A 21 7.93 -9.00 0.70
N TRP A 22 7.80 -7.79 0.15
CA TRP A 22 8.16 -6.57 0.87
C TRP A 22 7.30 -6.36 2.11
N LEU A 23 5.97 -6.57 2.04
CA LEU A 23 5.09 -6.43 3.21
C LEU A 23 5.43 -7.43 4.32
N LEU A 24 5.78 -8.67 3.93
CA LEU A 24 6.05 -9.75 4.87
C LEU A 24 7.39 -9.60 5.59
N THR A 25 8.35 -8.87 5.01
CA THR A 25 9.64 -8.56 5.65
C THR A 25 9.60 -7.36 6.59
N GLN A 26 8.52 -6.57 6.59
CA GLN A 26 8.39 -5.45 7.51
C GLN A 26 8.15 -5.93 8.95
N GLU A 27 8.76 -5.25 9.92
CA GLU A 27 8.50 -5.50 11.33
C GLU A 27 7.07 -5.06 11.68
N ALA A 28 6.30 -5.96 12.29
CA ALA A 28 4.95 -5.68 12.73
C ALA A 28 4.95 -5.03 14.11
N THR A 29 4.17 -3.96 14.26
CA THR A 29 3.90 -3.38 15.58
C THR A 29 3.01 -4.30 16.43
N GLU A 30 2.12 -5.04 15.78
CA GLU A 30 1.27 -6.05 16.40
C GLU A 30 0.93 -7.14 15.38
N GLU A 31 0.90 -8.39 15.83
CA GLU A 31 0.50 -9.55 15.03
C GLU A 31 -0.51 -10.40 15.80
N ARG A 32 -1.60 -10.76 15.14
CA ARG A 32 -2.67 -11.66 15.60
C ARG A 32 -2.90 -12.73 14.56
N ASP A 33 -3.73 -13.72 14.89
CA ASP A 33 -4.03 -14.89 14.04
C ASP A 33 -4.34 -14.54 12.56
N TYR A 34 -4.98 -13.39 12.30
CA TYR A 34 -5.38 -12.99 10.95
C TYR A 34 -5.04 -11.53 10.60
N ILE A 35 -4.36 -10.80 11.49
CA ILE A 35 -4.11 -9.36 11.34
C ILE A 35 -2.66 -9.07 11.65
N ARG A 36 -1.98 -8.39 10.72
CA ARG A 36 -0.66 -7.81 10.92
C ARG A 36 -0.75 -6.30 10.83
N HIS A 37 -0.42 -5.59 11.91
CA HIS A 37 -0.41 -4.14 11.97
C HIS A 37 1.00 -3.63 11.71
N LEU A 38 1.18 -2.96 10.57
CA LEU A 38 2.44 -2.33 10.19
C LEU A 38 2.38 -0.83 10.46
N ARG A 39 3.43 -0.28 11.05
CA ARG A 39 3.61 1.16 11.24
C ARG A 39 4.93 1.59 10.64
N PHE A 40 4.87 2.56 9.73
CA PHE A 40 6.04 3.11 9.07
C PHE A 40 6.43 4.44 9.68
N GLU A 41 7.73 4.71 9.83
CA GLU A 41 8.23 6.01 10.30
C GLU A 41 7.84 7.14 9.35
N ASN A 42 7.98 6.89 8.04
CA ASN A 42 7.56 7.80 6.99
C ASN A 42 6.18 7.39 6.46
N PRO A 43 5.27 8.34 6.20
CA PRO A 43 3.94 8.02 5.71
C PRO A 43 4.00 7.37 4.32
N VAL A 44 3.17 6.35 4.11
CA VAL A 44 2.92 5.80 2.77
C VAL A 44 2.14 6.80 1.93
N VAL A 45 2.44 6.87 0.64
CA VAL A 45 1.73 7.76 -0.29
C VAL A 45 0.67 6.99 -1.05
N VAL A 46 -0.57 7.42 -0.89
CA VAL A 46 -1.73 6.85 -1.58
C VAL A 46 -2.20 7.83 -2.64
N LYS A 47 -2.27 7.39 -3.90
CA LYS A 47 -2.81 8.18 -5.02
C LYS A 47 -3.98 7.44 -5.65
N ILE A 48 -5.13 8.10 -5.75
CA ILE A 48 -6.35 7.53 -6.33
C ILE A 48 -6.85 8.44 -7.45
N ASN A 49 -7.10 7.85 -8.62
CA ASN A 49 -7.81 8.47 -9.72
C ASN A 49 -9.12 7.72 -9.96
N GLY A 50 -10.20 8.22 -9.34
CA GLY A 50 -11.54 7.61 -9.43
C GLY A 50 -12.10 7.61 -10.86
N HIS A 51 -11.79 8.62 -11.66
CA HIS A 51 -12.23 8.69 -13.06
C HIS A 51 -11.61 7.61 -13.95
N LYS A 52 -10.36 7.24 -13.66
CA LYS A 52 -9.62 6.20 -14.42
C LYS A 52 -9.67 4.83 -13.76
N HIS A 53 -10.37 4.69 -12.61
CA HIS A 53 -10.37 3.47 -11.78
C HIS A 53 -8.95 2.94 -11.48
N ARG A 54 -8.01 3.87 -11.25
CA ARG A 54 -6.61 3.53 -10.96
C ARG A 54 -6.22 4.10 -9.62
N GLY A 55 -5.37 3.37 -8.91
CA GLY A 55 -4.65 3.93 -7.78
C GLY A 55 -3.34 3.19 -7.56
N ILE A 56 -2.52 3.78 -6.70
CA ILE A 56 -1.23 3.22 -6.31
C ILE A 56 -0.96 3.60 -4.85
N ILE A 57 -0.35 2.66 -4.14
CA ILE A 57 0.22 2.87 -2.81
C ILE A 57 1.73 2.72 -2.99
N LEU A 58 2.48 3.78 -2.69
CA LEU A 58 3.93 3.79 -2.79
C LEU A 58 4.53 3.43 -1.44
N LYS A 59 5.66 2.71 -1.48
CA LYS A 59 6.46 2.46 -0.28
C LYS A 59 6.99 3.80 0.24
N PRO A 60 7.21 3.94 1.56
CA PRO A 60 7.69 5.20 2.12
C PRO A 60 9.01 5.69 1.49
N GLU A 61 9.93 4.76 1.16
CA GLU A 61 11.21 5.05 0.52
C GLU A 61 11.13 5.59 -0.92
N ASP A 62 10.11 5.17 -1.69
CA ASP A 62 9.97 5.55 -3.10
C ASP A 62 9.59 7.03 -3.28
N GLU A 63 8.93 7.62 -2.29
CA GLU A 63 8.56 9.03 -2.34
C GLU A 63 9.72 9.96 -2.00
N VAL A 64 10.55 9.57 -1.02
CA VAL A 64 11.78 10.28 -0.68
C VAL A 64 12.72 10.34 -1.89
N ALA A 65 12.82 9.25 -2.66
CA ALA A 65 13.58 9.22 -3.90
C ALA A 65 13.01 10.16 -4.97
N THR A 66 11.67 10.23 -5.11
CA THR A 66 10.99 11.08 -6.10
C THR A 66 11.14 12.58 -5.79
N ARG A 67 11.24 12.99 -4.52
CA ARG A 67 11.42 14.40 -4.12
C ARG A 67 12.84 14.95 -4.28
N ARG A 68 13.83 14.09 -4.57
CA ARG A 68 15.25 14.46 -4.68
C ARG A 68 15.73 14.65 -6.11
N ILE A 69 14.82 14.67 -7.09
CA ILE A 69 15.11 14.82 -8.52
C ILE A 69 14.54 16.14 -9.03
#